data_AF-A0A421JDD0-F1
#
_entry.id   AF-A0A421JDD0-F1
#
_cell.length_a   1.000
_cell.length_b   1.000
_cell.length_c   1.000
_cell.angle_alpha   90.00
_cell.angle_beta   90.00
_cell.angle_gamma   90.00
#
_symmetry.space_group_name_H-M   'P 1'
#
loop_
_entity.id
_entity.type
_entity.pdbx_description
1 polymer ?
#
loop_
_entity_poly.entity_id
_entity_poly.type
_entity_poly.pdbx_seq_one_letter_code
_entity_poly.pdbx_strand_id
1 'polypeptide(L)'
;MFYVIGALLLLHAAYSSFELHQVLKVSHAHSSSIPFDLVVELGIGLVLILAGAIKSIENPSVLDVQNKVQAPRHRFLKDIEMRKATVELEATGFSEYQYLESRVDFIDIVEKRRQHAAWIEK
;
A
#
# COMPACT_ATOMS: atom_id res chain seq x y z
N MET A 1 -2.88 7.76 9.13
CA MET A 1 -3.23 8.26 10.49
C MET A 1 -3.37 7.13 11.50
N PHE A 2 -4.21 6.11 11.29
CA PHE A 2 -4.39 5.01 12.26
C PHE A 2 -3.09 4.31 12.66
N TYR A 3 -2.19 4.04 11.71
CA TYR A 3 -0.87 3.49 12.02
C TYR A 3 -0.02 4.36 12.94
N VAL A 4 -0.03 5.68 12.72
CA VAL A 4 0.78 6.61 13.52
C VAL A 4 0.23 6.69 14.94
N ILE A 5 -1.08 6.84 15.09
CA ILE A 5 -1.74 6.91 16.40
C ILE A 5 -1.58 5.58 17.14
N GLY A 6 -1.82 4.45 16.47
CA GLY A 6 -1.64 3.12 17.04
C GLY A 6 -0.19 2.85 17.47
N ALA A 7 0.79 3.25 16.66
CA ALA A 7 2.21 3.08 16.99
C ALA A 7 2.62 3.93 18.20
N LEU A 8 2.13 5.18 18.27
CA LEU A 8 2.39 6.05 19.43
C LEU A 8 1.78 5.49 20.71
N LEU A 9 0.55 4.97 20.67
CA LEU A 9 -0.09 4.32 21.82
C LEU A 9 0.63 3.05 22.25
N LEU A 10 1.05 2.21 21.30
CA LEU A 10 1.82 1.01 21.61
C LEU A 10 3.19 1.35 22.22
N LEU A 11 3.85 2.39 21.71
CA LEU A 11 5.12 2.87 22.25
C LEU A 11 4.94 3.46 23.66
N HIS A 12 3.87 4.22 23.88
CA HIS A 12 3.52 4.74 25.19
C HIS A 12 3.22 3.61 26.19
N ALA A 13 2.38 2.64 25.83
CA ALA A 13 2.10 1.48 26.65
C ALA A 13 3.35 0.63 26.92
N ALA A 14 4.24 0.47 25.93
CA ALA A 14 5.51 -0.24 26.12
C ALA A 14 6.43 0.49 27.11
N TYR A 15 6.51 1.81 27.03
CA TYR A 15 7.29 2.63 27.94
C TYR A 15 6.71 2.61 29.37
N SER A 16 5.40 2.76 29.53
CA SER A 16 4.70 2.65 30.82
C SER A 16 4.88 1.27 31.46
N SER A 17 4.85 0.20 30.65
CA SER A 17 5.15 -1.16 31.12
C SER A 17 6.59 -1.28 31.62
N PHE A 18 7.55 -0.70 30.90
CA PHE A 18 8.95 -0.70 31.25
C PHE A 18 9.21 0.02 32.58
N GLU A 19 8.67 1.23 32.76
CA GLU A 19 8.79 1.96 34.03
C GLU A 19 8.18 1.19 35.21
N LEU A 20 6.99 0.61 35.03
CA LEU A 20 6.35 -0.20 36.07
C LEU A 20 7.24 -1.39 36.49
N HIS A 21 7.80 -2.12 35.51
CA HIS A 21 8.69 -3.25 35.80
C HIS A 21 10.00 -2.81 36.47
N GLN A 22 10.54 -1.63 36.11
CA GLN A 22 11.70 -1.08 36.80
C GLN A 22 11.38 -0.74 38.26
N VAL A 23 10.25 -0.08 38.51
CA VAL A 23 9.82 0.29 39.87
C VAL A 23 9.59 -0.96 40.72
N LEU A 24 8.92 -1.99 40.19
CA LEU A 24 8.71 -3.25 40.90
C LEU A 24 10.03 -3.95 41.25
N LYS A 25 10.99 -3.94 40.32
CA LYS A 25 12.33 -4.49 40.55
C LYS A 25 13.08 -3.75 41.66
N VAL A 26 13.02 -2.41 41.67
CA VAL A 26 13.73 -1.57 42.65
C VAL A 26 13.06 -1.61 44.03
N SER A 27 11.74 -1.66 44.08
CA SER A 27 10.97 -1.68 45.33
C SER A 27 10.91 -3.05 46.00
N HIS A 28 11.49 -4.09 45.37
CA HIS A 28 11.33 -5.50 45.77
C HIS A 28 9.86 -5.92 45.98
N ALA A 29 8.92 -5.19 45.38
CA ALA A 29 7.51 -5.49 45.45
C ALA A 29 7.17 -6.59 44.42
N HIS A 30 6.40 -7.58 44.85
CA HIS A 30 5.77 -8.51 43.92
C HIS A 30 4.41 -7.94 43.51
N SER A 31 4.27 -7.47 42.28
CA SER A 31 2.94 -7.28 41.72
C SER A 31 2.43 -8.63 41.22
N SER A 32 1.23 -8.99 41.64
CA SER A 32 0.54 -10.20 41.17
C SER A 32 -0.16 -9.98 39.83
N SER A 33 -0.34 -8.73 39.41
CA SER A 33 -0.95 -8.40 38.12
C SER A 33 -0.43 -7.09 37.52
N ILE A 34 -0.64 -6.95 36.22
CA ILE A 34 -0.45 -5.70 35.48
C ILE A 34 -1.69 -4.82 35.69
N PRO A 35 -1.55 -3.48 35.82
CA PRO A 35 -2.68 -2.57 35.88
C PRO A 35 -3.59 -2.70 34.65
N PHE A 36 -4.91 -2.68 34.88
CA PHE A 36 -5.89 -2.83 33.80
C PHE A 36 -5.80 -1.73 32.74
N ASP A 37 -5.47 -0.51 33.13
CA ASP A 37 -5.31 0.64 32.22
C ASP A 37 -4.28 0.35 31.11
N LEU A 38 -3.14 -0.22 31.48
CA LEU A 38 -2.08 -0.58 30.55
C LEU A 38 -2.52 -1.66 29.55
N VAL A 39 -3.35 -2.61 30.00
CA VAL A 39 -3.92 -3.66 29.15
C VAL A 39 -4.90 -3.07 28.14
N VAL A 40 -5.74 -2.13 28.57
CA VAL A 40 -6.68 -1.43 27.69
C VAL A 40 -5.95 -0.57 26.67
N GLU A 41 -4.94 0.20 27.09
CA GLU A 41 -4.15 1.04 26.20
C GLU A 41 -3.46 0.23 25.10
N LEU A 42 -2.81 -0.88 25.49
CA LEU A 42 -2.20 -1.82 24.54
C LEU A 42 -3.25 -2.40 23.58
N GLY A 43 -4.42 -2.80 24.10
CA GLY A 43 -5.52 -3.34 23.30
C GLY A 43 -6.04 -2.34 22.26
N ILE A 44 -6.26 -1.08 22.65
CA ILE A 44 -6.69 0.00 21.75
C ILE A 44 -5.61 0.27 20.69
N GLY A 45 -4.34 0.35 21.08
CA GLY A 45 -3.21 0.52 20.16
C GLY A 45 -3.18 -0.58 19.10
N LEU A 46 -3.33 -1.84 19.50
CA LEU A 46 -3.36 -2.99 18.59
C LEU A 46 -4.54 -2.94 17.62
N VAL A 47 -5.75 -2.62 18.11
CA VAL A 47 -6.95 -2.49 17.28
C VAL A 47 -6.77 -1.38 16.25
N LEU A 48 -6.16 -0.25 16.60
CA LEU A 48 -5.89 0.84 15.66
C LEU A 48 -4.90 0.46 14.57
N ILE A 49 -3.84 -0.29 14.91
CA ILE A 49 -2.90 -0.82 13.92
C ILE A 49 -3.62 -1.77 12.94
N LEU A 50 -4.45 -2.68 13.46
CA LEU A 50 -5.22 -3.62 12.62
C LEU A 50 -6.20 -2.89 11.71
N ALA A 51 -6.94 -1.90 12.23
CA ALA A 51 -7.84 -1.07 11.43
C ALA A 51 -7.07 -0.27 10.36
N GLY A 52 -5.89 0.24 10.71
CA GLY A 52 -4.96 0.87 9.77
C GLY A 52 -4.53 -0.08 8.66
N ALA A 53 -4.23 -1.33 9.00
CA ALA A 53 -3.82 -2.35 8.03
C ALA A 53 -4.92 -2.71 7.04
N ILE A 54 -6.13 -2.92 7.52
CA ILE A 54 -7.27 -3.20 6.63
C ILE A 54 -7.52 -2.02 5.68
N LYS A 55 -7.47 -0.79 6.20
CA LYS A 55 -7.67 0.42 5.39
C LYS A 55 -6.53 0.66 4.39
N SER A 56 -5.32 0.16 4.66
CA SER A 56 -4.18 0.33 3.78
C SER A 56 -4.25 -0.53 2.51
N ILE A 57 -5.08 -1.58 2.51
CA ILE A 57 -5.25 -2.48 1.37
C ILE A 57 -6.32 -1.86 0.46
N GLU A 58 -6.00 -0.80 -0.27
CA GLU A 58 -6.90 -0.28 -1.30
C GLU A 58 -6.14 -0.22 -2.63
N ASN A 59 -6.80 -0.67 -3.70
CA ASN A 59 -6.24 -0.60 -5.03
C ASN A 59 -6.14 0.88 -5.46
N PRO A 60 -4.97 1.33 -5.98
CA PRO A 60 -4.83 2.68 -6.49
C PRO A 60 -5.60 2.83 -7.80
N SER A 61 -6.04 4.06 -8.09
CA SER A 61 -6.49 4.41 -9.44
C SER A 61 -5.30 4.51 -10.37
N VAL A 62 -5.45 4.02 -11.59
CA VAL A 62 -4.40 3.97 -12.61
C VAL A 62 -4.72 4.93 -13.74
N LEU A 63 -3.69 5.39 -14.43
CA LEU A 63 -3.84 6.23 -15.62
C LEU A 63 -3.80 5.36 -16.87
N ASP A 64 -4.72 5.64 -17.79
CA ASP A 64 -4.71 5.13 -19.16
C ASP A 64 -3.61 5.84 -19.99
N VAL A 65 -3.24 5.24 -21.13
CA VAL A 65 -2.36 5.82 -22.16
C VAL A 65 -2.80 7.22 -22.59
N GLN A 66 -4.10 7.52 -22.50
CA GLN A 66 -4.67 8.85 -22.80
C GLN A 66 -4.66 9.81 -21.60
N ASN A 67 -3.92 9.51 -20.52
CA ASN A 67 -3.91 10.24 -19.24
C ASN A 67 -5.29 10.38 -18.58
N LYS A 68 -6.22 9.45 -18.87
CA LYS A 68 -7.51 9.40 -18.20
C LYS A 68 -7.40 8.56 -16.94
N VAL A 69 -7.93 9.07 -15.83
CA VAL A 69 -7.97 8.34 -14.56
C VAL A 69 -9.01 7.23 -14.67
N GLN A 70 -8.57 5.99 -14.48
CA GLN A 70 -9.45 4.83 -14.37
C GLN A 70 -9.50 4.36 -12.92
N ALA A 71 -10.73 4.29 -12.40
CA ALA A 71 -10.97 3.75 -11.08
C ALA A 71 -10.81 2.22 -11.12
N PRO A 72 -10.22 1.62 -10.07
CA PRO A 72 -10.07 0.18 -10.01
C PRO A 72 -11.45 -0.48 -9.94
N ARG A 73 -11.60 -1.64 -10.61
CA ARG A 73 -12.86 -2.38 -10.62
C ARG A 73 -13.26 -2.85 -9.22
N HIS A 74 -12.28 -3.30 -8.44
CA HIS A 74 -12.45 -3.74 -7.06
C HIS A 74 -11.67 -2.84 -6.12
N ARG A 75 -12.28 -2.46 -4.99
CA ARG A 75 -11.66 -1.56 -4.01
C ARG A 75 -10.42 -2.16 -3.34
N PHE A 76 -10.41 -3.47 -3.08
CA PHE A 76 -9.39 -4.13 -2.27
C PHE A 76 -8.44 -5.00 -3.12
N LEU A 77 -8.81 -6.25 -3.38
CA LEU A 77 -7.97 -7.22 -4.08
C LEU A 77 -8.36 -7.31 -5.56
N LYS A 78 -7.41 -7.70 -6.40
CA LYS A 78 -7.62 -7.95 -7.84
C LYS A 78 -8.16 -9.35 -8.08
N ASP A 79 -8.80 -9.52 -9.23
CA ASP A 79 -9.29 -10.83 -9.67
C ASP A 79 -8.11 -11.77 -9.99
N ILE A 80 -8.22 -13.04 -9.58
CA ILE A 80 -7.22 -14.09 -9.85
C ILE A 80 -7.47 -14.75 -11.22
N GLU A 81 -8.73 -14.77 -11.66
CA GLU A 81 -9.10 -15.34 -12.95
C GLU A 81 -8.50 -14.52 -14.09
N MET A 82 -7.60 -15.12 -14.87
CA MET A 82 -6.88 -14.45 -15.97
C MET A 82 -7.80 -13.67 -16.88
N ARG A 83 -8.92 -14.28 -17.32
CA ARG A 83 -9.90 -13.60 -18.17
C ARG A 83 -10.38 -12.26 -17.59
N LYS A 84 -10.55 -12.16 -16.28
CA LYS A 84 -11.00 -10.92 -15.61
C LYS A 84 -9.83 -9.98 -15.32
N ALA A 85 -8.68 -10.52 -14.90
CA ALA A 85 -7.47 -9.76 -14.63
C ALA A 85 -6.95 -9.04 -15.88
N THR A 86 -6.95 -9.72 -17.03
CA THR A 86 -6.52 -9.14 -18.31
C THR A 86 -7.44 -8.01 -18.76
N VAL A 87 -8.76 -8.10 -18.53
CA VAL A 87 -9.70 -7.01 -18.89
C VAL A 87 -9.39 -5.72 -18.14
N GLU A 88 -8.95 -5.79 -16.88
CA GLU A 88 -8.55 -4.60 -16.12
C GLU A 88 -7.29 -3.96 -16.70
N LEU A 89 -6.34 -4.76 -17.17
CA LEU A 89 -5.12 -4.26 -17.82
C LEU A 89 -5.41 -3.70 -19.21
N GLU A 90 -6.17 -4.42 -20.03
CA GLU A 90 -6.57 -3.97 -21.36
C GLU A 90 -7.35 -2.65 -21.31
N ALA A 91 -8.16 -2.45 -20.26
CA ALA A 91 -8.85 -1.18 -20.05
C ALA A 91 -7.87 -0.01 -19.97
N THR A 92 -6.66 -0.20 -19.41
CA THR A 92 -5.61 0.83 -19.35
C THR A 92 -4.85 1.04 -20.67
N GLY A 93 -5.18 0.28 -21.72
CA GLY A 93 -4.52 0.36 -23.03
C GLY A 93 -3.19 -0.40 -23.10
N PHE A 94 -2.85 -1.18 -22.08
CA PHE A 94 -1.66 -2.02 -22.03
C PHE A 94 -2.00 -3.50 -22.21
N SER A 95 -1.04 -4.24 -22.77
CA SER A 95 -1.06 -5.71 -22.87
C SER A 95 0.11 -6.27 -22.08
N GLU A 96 -0.07 -7.41 -21.38
CA GLU A 96 1.05 -8.10 -20.72
C GLU A 96 2.12 -8.54 -21.73
N TYR A 97 1.71 -8.73 -22.99
CA TYR A 97 2.56 -9.16 -24.09
C TYR A 97 3.02 -8.00 -24.97
N GLN A 98 2.87 -6.75 -24.50
CA GLN A 98 3.21 -5.58 -25.30
C GLN A 98 4.67 -5.56 -25.75
N TYR A 99 5.58 -6.17 -24.99
CA TYR A 99 6.98 -6.34 -25.40
C TYR A 99 7.14 -7.20 -26.67
N LEU A 100 6.28 -8.20 -26.87
CA LEU A 100 6.25 -9.04 -28.08
C LEU A 100 5.52 -8.35 -29.23
N GLU A 101 4.42 -7.66 -28.93
CA GLU A 101 3.57 -7.01 -29.92
C GLU A 101 4.25 -5.77 -30.53
N SER A 102 4.87 -4.94 -29.70
CA SER A 102 5.47 -3.67 -30.13
C SER A 102 6.79 -3.84 -30.89
N ARG A 103 7.47 -5.01 -30.75
CA ARG A 103 8.72 -5.36 -31.44
C ARG A 103 9.73 -4.22 -31.47
N VAL A 104 9.97 -3.61 -30.30
CA VAL A 104 10.79 -2.40 -30.17
C VAL A 104 12.19 -2.56 -30.80
N ASP A 105 12.75 -3.77 -30.70
CA ASP A 105 14.07 -4.11 -31.26
C ASP A 105 14.14 -4.04 -32.79
N PHE A 106 12.99 -4.12 -33.47
CA PHE A 106 12.89 -4.11 -34.94
C PHE A 106 12.33 -2.80 -35.49
N ILE A 107 12.24 -1.76 -34.67
CA ILE A 107 11.76 -0.45 -35.13
C ILE A 107 12.79 0.18 -36.07
N ASP A 108 12.32 0.62 -37.24
CA ASP A 108 13.11 1.49 -38.12
C ASP A 108 13.23 2.89 -37.50
N ILE A 109 14.41 3.13 -36.91
CA ILE A 109 14.74 4.39 -36.24
C ILE A 109 14.81 5.55 -37.26
N VAL A 110 15.27 5.30 -38.48
CA VAL A 110 15.43 6.34 -39.51
C VAL A 110 14.06 6.84 -39.93
N GLU A 111 13.14 5.92 -40.21
CA GLU A 111 11.77 6.27 -40.58
C GLU A 111 11.02 6.97 -39.43
N LYS A 112 11.19 6.51 -38.17
CA LYS A 112 10.58 7.19 -37.01
C LYS A 112 11.07 8.62 -36.84
N ARG A 113 12.36 8.89 -37.07
CA ARG A 113 12.91 10.26 -37.03
C ARG A 113 12.32 11.13 -38.13
N ARG A 114 12.14 10.58 -39.34
CA ARG A 114 11.50 11.29 -40.46
C ARG A 114 10.05 11.65 -40.14
N GLN A 115 9.28 10.71 -39.59
CA GLN A 115 7.89 10.94 -39.15
C GLN A 115 7.81 12.05 -38.09
N HIS A 116 8.73 12.04 -37.13
CA HIS A 116 8.78 13.07 -36.09
C HIS A 116 9.12 14.45 -36.65
N ALA A 117 10.09 14.54 -37.56
CA ALA A 117 10.43 15.80 -38.23
C ALA A 117 9.24 16.37 -39.03
N ALA A 118 8.55 15.52 -39.80
CA ALA A 118 7.36 15.91 -40.54
C ALA A 118 6.18 16.32 -39.65
N TRP A 119 6.10 15.77 -38.43
CA TRP A 119 5.10 16.17 -37.44
C TRP A 119 5.39 17.54 -36.83
N ILE A 120 6.66 17.89 -36.58
CA ILE A 120 7.06 19.21 -36.08
C ILE A 120 6.77 20.31 -37.10
N GLU A 121 6.95 20.02 -38.39
CA GLU A 121 6.70 20.97 -39.47
C GLU A 121 5.19 21.25 -39.69
N LYS A 122 4.31 20.48 -39.06
CA LYS A 122 2.85 20.56 -39.17
C LYS A 122 2.22 21.32 -38.00
#